data_AF-A0AAD4BSV3-F1
#
_entry.id   AF-A0AAD4BSV3-F1
#
_cell.length_a   1.000
_cell.length_b   1.000
_cell.length_c   1.000
_cell.angle_alpha   90.00
_cell.angle_beta   90.00
_cell.angle_gamma   90.00
#
_symmetry.space_group_name_H-M   'P 1'
#
loop_
_entity.id
_entity.type
_entity.pdbx_description
1 polymer ?
#
loop_
_entity_poly.entity_id
_entity_poly.type
_entity_poly.pdbx_seq_one_letter_code
_entity_poly.pdbx_strand_id
1 'polypeptide(L)'
;MPHTLFGFTPLSEDSNTSKQIATLQAKLNKKLGPEYISQRPGPGGGPKLTYAEGWKIINLANEVFGFNGWSSSVVSVTTDFVDHNEESKKFNVGVTAIVRVTLRDGTYHEDLGYGMLENGKSKGAALDKCKKEAITDALKRTLRNFGNLLGNCLYDKSYAQEVVKIKVPPVGFISRLSFQTFTLILPG
;
A
#
# COMPACT_ATOMS: atom_id res chain seq x y z
N MET A 1 -5.08 24.06 -38.47
CA MET A 1 -4.34 22.79 -38.49
C MET A 1 -3.12 22.90 -37.59
N PRO A 2 -3.11 22.27 -36.41
CA PRO A 2 -1.87 21.82 -35.78
C PRO A 2 -1.85 20.29 -35.66
N HIS A 3 -0.74 19.71 -36.10
CA HIS A 3 -0.44 18.28 -36.03
C HIS A 3 -0.18 17.85 -34.57
N THR A 4 -0.97 16.91 -34.06
CA THR A 4 -0.66 16.19 -32.81
C THR A 4 0.37 15.09 -33.10
N LEU A 5 1.57 15.26 -32.56
CA LEU A 5 2.76 14.39 -32.70
C LEU A 5 2.74 13.14 -31.79
N PHE A 6 1.63 12.87 -31.10
CA PHE A 6 1.51 11.68 -30.25
C PHE A 6 0.40 10.79 -30.80
N GLY A 7 0.78 9.63 -31.30
CA GLY A 7 -0.14 8.57 -31.66
C GLY A 7 -0.92 8.17 -30.42
N PHE A 8 -2.17 8.66 -30.33
CA PHE A 8 -3.22 7.91 -29.67
C PHE A 8 -3.38 6.63 -30.49
N THR A 9 -2.68 5.57 -30.10
CA THR A 9 -3.12 4.22 -30.45
C THR A 9 -4.46 4.06 -29.73
N PRO A 10 -5.59 3.96 -30.46
CA PRO A 10 -6.82 3.55 -29.82
C PRO A 10 -6.52 2.20 -29.17
N LEU A 11 -6.98 1.97 -27.93
CA LEU A 11 -7.03 0.63 -27.38
C LEU A 11 -7.80 -0.22 -28.41
N SER A 12 -7.10 -1.03 -29.20
CA SER A 12 -7.75 -2.01 -30.05
C SER A 12 -8.56 -2.89 -29.11
N GLU A 13 -9.86 -2.97 -29.34
CA GLU A 13 -10.79 -3.84 -28.60
C GLU A 13 -10.48 -5.31 -28.91
N ASP A 14 -9.29 -5.76 -28.54
CA ASP A 14 -8.95 -7.17 -28.55
C ASP A 14 -9.73 -7.82 -27.40
N SER A 15 -10.55 -8.81 -27.72
CA SER A 15 -11.38 -9.53 -26.74
C SER A 15 -10.59 -10.09 -25.54
N ASN A 16 -9.27 -10.26 -25.68
CA ASN A 16 -8.35 -10.64 -24.62
C ASN A 16 -8.13 -9.49 -23.62
N THR A 17 -8.00 -8.24 -24.09
CA THR A 17 -7.86 -7.03 -23.28
C THR A 17 -9.11 -6.79 -22.43
N SER A 18 -10.31 -6.91 -23.01
CA SER A 18 -11.57 -6.73 -22.27
C SER A 18 -11.76 -7.79 -21.18
N LYS A 19 -11.38 -9.06 -21.46
CA LYS A 19 -11.39 -10.13 -20.46
C LYS A 19 -10.38 -9.88 -19.34
N GLN A 20 -9.20 -9.38 -19.66
CA GLN A 20 -8.17 -9.05 -18.68
C GLN A 20 -8.63 -7.89 -17.77
N ILE A 21 -9.19 -6.83 -18.34
CA ILE A 21 -9.75 -5.70 -17.60
C ILE A 21 -10.87 -6.17 -16.66
N ALA A 22 -11.82 -6.97 -17.16
CA ALA A 22 -12.90 -7.52 -16.33
C ALA A 22 -12.37 -8.39 -15.19
N THR A 23 -11.35 -9.21 -15.45
CA THR A 23 -10.70 -10.04 -14.43
C THR A 23 -10.00 -9.18 -13.36
N LEU A 24 -9.27 -8.15 -13.78
CA LEU A 24 -8.59 -7.22 -12.89
C LEU A 24 -9.60 -6.45 -12.02
N GLN A 25 -10.68 -5.96 -12.63
CA GLN A 25 -11.77 -5.28 -11.93
C GLN A 25 -12.42 -6.19 -10.88
N ALA A 26 -12.68 -7.45 -11.23
CA ALA A 26 -13.24 -8.43 -10.30
C ALA A 26 -12.31 -8.70 -9.11
N LYS A 27 -10.98 -8.75 -9.32
CA LYS A 27 -10.00 -8.84 -8.23
C LYS A 27 -10.04 -7.61 -7.33
N LEU A 28 -9.99 -6.41 -7.90
CA LEU A 28 -9.98 -5.13 -7.17
C LEU A 28 -11.26 -4.88 -6.37
N ASN A 29 -12.39 -5.45 -6.80
CA ASN A 29 -13.67 -5.35 -6.09
C ASN A 29 -13.73 -6.18 -4.80
N LYS A 30 -12.88 -7.20 -4.64
CA LYS A 30 -12.79 -8.00 -3.40
C LYS A 30 -12.40 -7.11 -2.22
N LYS A 31 -12.89 -7.44 -1.02
CA LYS A 31 -12.49 -6.74 0.22
C LYS A 31 -11.39 -7.55 0.95
N LEU A 32 -10.58 -6.88 1.77
CA LEU A 32 -9.45 -7.48 2.50
C LEU A 32 -9.86 -8.53 3.55
N GLY A 33 -9.34 -9.74 3.49
CA GLY A 33 -9.52 -10.69 4.59
C GLY A 33 -8.96 -10.16 5.93
N PRO A 34 -9.46 -10.64 7.09
CA PRO A 34 -8.96 -10.25 8.41
C PRO A 34 -7.44 -10.48 8.60
N GLU A 35 -6.85 -11.41 7.86
CA GLU A 35 -5.41 -11.68 7.82
C GLU A 35 -4.57 -10.50 7.32
N TYR A 36 -5.17 -9.58 6.56
CA TYR A 36 -4.51 -8.37 6.06
C TYR A 36 -4.66 -7.15 6.97
N ILE A 37 -5.42 -7.30 8.05
CA ILE A 37 -5.89 -6.18 8.86
C ILE A 37 -5.22 -6.20 10.23
N SER A 38 -4.87 -5.01 10.70
CA SER A 38 -4.29 -4.76 12.00
C SER A 38 -5.04 -3.64 12.71
N GLN A 39 -4.99 -3.64 14.05
CA GLN A 39 -5.57 -2.59 14.87
C GLN A 39 -4.50 -1.91 15.71
N ARG A 40 -4.58 -0.58 15.82
CA ARG A 40 -3.80 0.20 16.79
C ARG A 40 -4.73 0.99 17.70
N PRO A 41 -4.32 1.31 18.94
CA PRO A 41 -5.07 2.24 19.79
C PRO A 41 -5.30 3.58 19.05
N GLY A 42 -6.48 4.17 19.22
CA GLY A 42 -6.76 5.51 18.73
C GLY A 42 -6.05 6.58 19.58
N PRO A 43 -5.85 7.78 19.04
CA PRO A 43 -5.34 8.90 19.82
C PRO A 43 -6.25 9.21 21.01
N GLY A 44 -5.67 9.58 22.15
CA GLY A 44 -6.41 9.97 23.37
C GLY A 44 -7.24 8.84 24.01
N GLY A 45 -6.92 7.57 23.74
CA GLY A 45 -7.74 6.44 24.22
C GLY A 45 -9.03 6.24 23.41
N GLY A 46 -9.14 6.87 22.25
CA GLY A 46 -10.27 6.70 21.34
C GLY A 46 -10.37 5.30 20.72
N PRO A 47 -11.39 5.06 19.88
CA PRO A 47 -11.61 3.78 19.23
C PRO A 47 -10.36 3.28 18.49
N LYS A 48 -10.14 1.97 18.52
CA LYS A 48 -9.05 1.36 17.77
C LYS A 48 -9.16 1.70 16.28
N LEU A 49 -8.03 2.07 15.68
CA LEU A 49 -7.93 2.35 14.26
C LEU A 49 -7.56 1.08 13.52
N THR A 50 -8.39 0.68 12.56
CA THR A 50 -8.18 -0.45 11.67
C THR A 50 -7.33 0.00 10.47
N TYR A 51 -6.26 -0.72 10.17
CA TYR A 51 -5.36 -0.41 9.06
C TYR A 51 -4.75 -1.66 8.45
N ALA A 52 -4.26 -1.56 7.20
CA ALA A 52 -3.39 -2.56 6.59
C ALA A 52 -1.93 -2.10 6.66
N GLU A 53 -1.04 -3.04 6.98
CA GLU A 53 0.40 -2.78 7.01
C GLU A 53 0.95 -2.55 5.59
N GLY A 54 1.96 -1.67 5.46
CA GLY A 54 2.49 -1.27 4.15
C GLY A 54 3.01 -2.45 3.32
N TRP A 55 3.73 -3.39 3.96
CA TRP A 55 4.27 -4.57 3.28
C TRP A 55 3.18 -5.49 2.70
N LYS A 56 2.03 -5.60 3.38
CA LYS A 56 0.88 -6.39 2.89
C LYS A 56 0.26 -5.76 1.65
N ILE A 57 0.11 -4.44 1.65
CA ILE A 57 -0.42 -3.69 0.50
C ILE A 57 0.52 -3.79 -0.70
N ILE A 58 1.84 -3.75 -0.49
CA ILE A 58 2.83 -3.96 -1.56
C ILE A 58 2.71 -5.37 -2.15
N ASN A 59 2.58 -6.40 -1.31
CA ASN A 59 2.39 -7.78 -1.78
C ASN A 59 1.10 -7.94 -2.57
N LEU A 60 0.00 -7.34 -2.12
CA LEU A 60 -1.27 -7.35 -2.85
C LEU A 60 -1.15 -6.62 -4.20
N ALA A 61 -0.45 -5.49 -4.26
CA ALA A 61 -0.19 -4.81 -5.54
C ALA A 61 0.61 -5.70 -6.51
N ASN A 62 1.63 -6.42 -6.00
CA ASN A 62 2.39 -7.40 -6.79
C ASN A 62 1.54 -8.59 -7.25
N GLU A 63 0.58 -9.06 -6.45
CA GLU A 63 -0.33 -10.16 -6.82
C GLU A 63 -1.37 -9.71 -7.86
N VAL A 64 -1.88 -8.49 -7.71
CA VAL A 64 -2.96 -7.95 -8.56
C VAL A 64 -2.41 -7.48 -9.91
N PHE A 65 -1.34 -6.69 -9.91
CA PHE A 65 -0.78 -6.09 -11.11
C PHE A 65 0.42 -6.86 -11.68
N GLY A 66 1.04 -7.74 -10.90
CA GLY A 66 2.34 -8.33 -11.22
C GLY A 66 3.49 -7.41 -10.79
N PHE A 67 4.65 -7.99 -10.44
CA PHE A 67 5.82 -7.23 -9.97
C PHE A 67 6.30 -6.13 -10.95
N ASN A 68 5.99 -6.28 -12.24
CA ASN A 68 6.32 -5.34 -13.31
C ASN A 68 5.09 -4.64 -13.93
N GLY A 69 3.91 -4.77 -13.30
CA GLY A 69 2.67 -4.14 -13.78
C GLY A 69 2.34 -2.82 -13.11
N TRP A 70 3.08 -2.45 -12.07
CA TRP A 70 2.95 -1.18 -11.37
C TRP A 70 4.32 -0.64 -10.95
N SER A 71 4.39 0.65 -10.71
CA SER A 71 5.56 1.34 -10.16
C SER A 71 5.10 2.44 -9.21
N SER A 72 5.99 2.87 -8.32
CA SER A 72 5.76 4.05 -7.48
C SER A 72 6.91 5.04 -7.62
N SER A 73 6.61 6.32 -7.53
CA SER A 73 7.59 7.40 -7.56
C SER A 73 7.23 8.44 -6.49
N VAL A 74 8.26 8.95 -5.83
CA VAL A 74 8.11 10.07 -4.90
C VAL A 74 8.11 11.35 -5.71
N VAL A 75 6.97 12.04 -5.74
CA VAL A 75 6.77 13.29 -6.49
C VAL A 75 7.36 14.46 -5.71
N SER A 76 7.10 14.52 -4.40
CA SER A 76 7.65 15.53 -3.51
C SER A 76 7.75 15.03 -2.07
N VAL A 77 8.70 15.59 -1.33
CA VAL A 77 8.79 15.44 0.13
C VAL A 77 9.06 16.82 0.71
N THR A 78 8.18 17.27 1.58
CA THR A 78 8.24 18.58 2.23
C THR A 78 8.35 18.38 3.73
N THR A 79 9.39 18.95 4.34
CA THR A 79 9.45 19.07 5.80
C THR A 79 8.63 20.29 6.18
N ASP A 80 7.45 20.09 6.73
CA ASP A 80 6.50 21.18 6.99
C ASP A 80 6.93 21.99 8.20
N PHE A 81 7.46 21.33 9.24
CA PHE A 81 8.07 21.98 10.39
C PHE A 81 9.09 21.08 11.09
N VAL A 82 10.01 21.74 11.81
CA VAL A 82 10.95 21.13 12.74
C VAL A 82 11.10 22.05 13.94
N ASP A 83 10.34 21.79 14.98
CA ASP A 83 10.30 22.63 16.18
C ASP A 83 11.17 22.01 17.27
N HIS A 84 12.04 22.82 17.87
CA HIS A 84 12.84 22.43 19.03
C HIS A 84 12.27 23.10 20.28
N ASN A 85 11.83 22.29 21.25
CA ASN A 85 11.42 22.79 22.55
C ASN A 85 12.65 22.97 23.45
N GLU A 86 12.97 24.23 23.79
CA GLU A 86 14.15 24.57 24.59
C GLU A 86 14.10 24.06 26.03
N GLU A 87 12.92 23.85 26.61
CA GLU A 87 12.76 23.35 27.98
C GLU A 87 12.93 21.83 28.03
N SER A 88 12.20 21.10 27.18
CA SER A 88 12.23 19.63 27.16
C SER A 88 13.39 19.05 26.35
N LYS A 89 14.10 19.89 25.57
CA LYS A 89 15.14 19.51 24.60
C LYS A 89 14.66 18.44 23.62
N LYS A 90 13.38 18.53 23.21
CA LYS A 90 12.74 17.60 22.26
C LYS A 90 12.42 18.27 20.93
N PHE A 91 12.28 17.45 19.90
CA PHE A 91 11.91 17.86 18.55
C PHE A 91 10.50 17.40 18.20
N ASN A 92 9.70 18.30 17.64
CA ASN A 92 8.47 17.97 16.94
C ASN A 92 8.69 18.14 15.43
N VAL A 93 8.34 17.14 14.63
CA VAL A 93 8.64 17.13 13.19
C VAL A 93 7.44 16.64 12.40
N GLY A 94 6.99 17.46 11.46
CA GLY A 94 5.98 17.13 10.46
C GLY A 94 6.58 17.04 9.06
N VAL A 95 6.24 15.99 8.31
CA VAL A 95 6.67 15.79 6.93
C VAL A 95 5.48 15.34 6.08
N THR A 96 5.29 16.02 4.95
CA THR A 96 4.36 15.63 3.90
C THR A 96 5.12 14.98 2.74
N ALA A 97 4.56 13.92 2.16
CA ALA A 97 5.05 13.35 0.90
C ALA A 97 3.90 13.21 -0.10
N ILE A 98 4.19 13.41 -1.38
CA ILE A 98 3.29 13.08 -2.49
C ILE A 98 3.90 11.90 -3.24
N VAL A 99 3.13 10.84 -3.43
CA VAL A 99 3.55 9.64 -4.16
C VAL A 99 2.61 9.43 -5.34
N ARG A 100 3.18 9.09 -6.49
CA ARG A 100 2.46 8.62 -7.67
C ARG A 100 2.63 7.12 -7.81
N VAL A 101 1.53 6.41 -8.04
CA VAL A 101 1.53 5.01 -8.49
C VAL A 101 1.06 4.97 -9.92
N THR A 102 1.85 4.34 -10.79
CA THR A 102 1.58 4.23 -12.23
C THR A 102 1.50 2.76 -12.64
N LEU A 103 0.43 2.37 -13.32
CA LEU A 103 0.24 1.06 -13.91
C LEU A 103 0.90 0.98 -15.29
N ARG A 104 1.07 -0.24 -15.82
CA ARG A 104 1.71 -0.48 -17.12
C ARG A 104 1.02 0.21 -18.30
N ASP A 105 -0.29 0.38 -18.23
CA ASP A 105 -1.09 1.06 -19.27
C ASP A 105 -0.97 2.59 -19.23
N GLY A 106 -0.22 3.13 -18.27
CA GLY A 106 -0.04 4.57 -18.04
C GLY A 106 -1.07 5.18 -17.10
N THR A 107 -2.09 4.43 -16.65
CA THR A 107 -3.05 4.89 -15.63
C THR A 107 -2.30 5.16 -14.33
N TYR A 108 -2.57 6.30 -13.70
CA TYR A 108 -1.92 6.66 -12.44
C TYR A 108 -2.86 7.35 -11.46
N HIS A 109 -2.50 7.25 -10.18
CA HIS A 109 -3.07 8.03 -9.10
C HIS A 109 -1.95 8.69 -8.30
N GLU A 110 -2.28 9.81 -7.67
CA GLU A 110 -1.44 10.49 -6.69
C GLU A 110 -2.25 10.72 -5.42
N ASP A 111 -1.60 10.56 -4.28
CA ASP A 111 -2.15 10.97 -3.00
C ASP A 111 -1.01 11.49 -2.11
N LEU A 112 -1.39 12.28 -1.11
CA LEU A 112 -0.50 12.78 -0.09
C LEU A 112 -0.40 11.77 1.06
N GLY A 113 0.69 11.80 1.80
CA GLY A 113 0.87 11.06 3.05
C GLY A 113 1.63 11.88 4.06
N TYR A 114 1.47 11.54 5.33
CA TYR A 114 1.96 12.36 6.42
C TYR A 114 2.73 11.55 7.45
N GLY A 115 3.89 12.06 7.85
CA GLY A 115 4.71 11.53 8.91
C GLY A 115 4.87 12.54 10.01
N MET A 116 4.58 12.13 11.25
CA MET A 116 4.64 12.98 12.42
C MET A 116 5.43 12.32 13.54
N LEU A 117 6.22 13.12 14.24
CA LEU A 117 6.82 12.74 15.50
C LEU A 117 6.76 13.91 16.45
N GLU A 118 6.16 13.68 17.62
CA GLU A 118 6.21 14.58 18.75
C GLU A 118 7.22 14.06 19.78
N ASN A 119 7.84 14.99 20.51
CA ASN A 119 8.76 14.71 21.60
C ASN A 119 9.98 13.83 21.22
N GLY A 120 10.47 13.94 19.98
CA GLY A 120 11.64 13.24 19.48
C GLY A 120 12.92 13.66 20.20
N LYS A 121 13.77 12.70 20.58
CA LYS A 121 15.04 12.98 21.29
C LYS A 121 16.16 13.52 20.39
N SER A 122 16.08 13.27 19.09
CA SER A 122 17.11 13.64 18.11
C SER A 122 16.45 14.14 16.84
N LYS A 123 16.89 15.30 16.34
CA LYS A 123 16.42 15.89 15.08
C LYS A 123 16.59 14.94 13.90
N GLY A 124 17.75 14.28 13.80
CA GLY A 124 18.06 13.36 12.70
C GLY A 124 17.14 12.13 12.71
N ALA A 125 16.97 11.49 13.87
CA ALA A 125 16.09 10.35 14.01
C ALA A 125 14.61 10.71 13.78
N ALA A 126 14.20 11.91 14.20
CA ALA A 126 12.85 12.42 13.97
C ALA A 126 12.57 12.60 12.47
N LEU A 127 13.49 13.25 11.74
CA LEU A 127 13.37 13.43 10.30
C LEU A 127 13.38 12.11 9.53
N ASP A 128 14.25 11.16 9.89
CA ASP A 128 14.30 9.83 9.26
C ASP A 128 12.96 9.09 9.42
N LYS A 129 12.42 9.06 10.64
CA LYS A 129 11.12 8.45 10.91
C LYS A 129 10.01 9.13 10.11
N CYS A 130 9.87 10.46 10.21
CA CYS A 130 8.77 11.18 9.57
C CYS A 130 8.81 11.04 8.04
N LYS A 131 9.99 11.10 7.41
CA LYS A 131 10.10 10.88 5.96
C LYS A 131 9.66 9.47 5.53
N LYS A 132 10.12 8.44 6.26
CA LYS A 132 9.72 7.04 5.97
C LYS A 132 8.23 6.82 6.17
N GLU A 133 7.67 7.39 7.24
CA GLU A 133 6.24 7.31 7.55
C GLU A 133 5.40 8.03 6.48
N ALA A 134 5.76 9.26 6.11
CA ALA A 134 5.06 10.04 5.09
C ALA A 134 5.01 9.33 3.73
N ILE A 135 6.13 8.79 3.27
CA ILE A 135 6.20 8.07 1.98
C ILE A 135 5.37 6.78 2.04
N THR A 136 5.45 6.03 3.15
CA THR A 136 4.69 4.78 3.30
C THR A 136 3.19 5.05 3.37
N ASP A 137 2.79 6.11 4.06
CA ASP A 137 1.40 6.53 4.15
C ASP A 137 0.86 6.97 2.77
N ALA A 138 1.61 7.82 2.05
CA ALA A 138 1.26 8.28 0.72
C ALA A 138 1.10 7.11 -0.26
N LEU A 139 2.01 6.14 -0.22
CA LEU A 139 1.93 4.93 -1.04
C LEU A 139 0.65 4.14 -0.79
N LYS A 140 0.32 3.85 0.48
CA LYS A 140 -0.92 3.12 0.84
C LYS A 140 -2.17 3.89 0.41
N ARG A 141 -2.17 5.20 0.63
CA ARG A 141 -3.28 6.08 0.26
C ARG A 141 -3.46 6.17 -1.25
N THR A 142 -2.39 6.15 -2.01
CA THR A 142 -2.43 6.13 -3.47
C THR A 142 -2.96 4.79 -3.99
N LEU A 143 -2.46 3.67 -3.45
CA LEU A 143 -2.87 2.33 -3.89
C LEU A 143 -4.36 2.02 -3.64
N ARG A 144 -4.96 2.58 -2.59
CA ARG A 144 -6.39 2.37 -2.31
C ARG A 144 -7.29 2.90 -3.43
N ASN A 145 -6.86 3.91 -4.19
CA ASN A 145 -7.68 4.51 -5.26
C ASN A 145 -7.97 3.51 -6.40
N PHE A 146 -7.19 2.44 -6.52
CA PHE A 146 -7.43 1.38 -7.50
C PHE A 146 -8.51 0.38 -7.08
N GLY A 147 -8.85 0.25 -5.79
CA GLY A 147 -9.94 -0.64 -5.38
C GLY A 147 -9.93 -1.12 -3.93
N ASN A 148 -10.99 -1.85 -3.58
CA ASN A 148 -11.22 -2.40 -2.24
C ASN A 148 -10.10 -3.31 -1.77
N LEU A 149 -9.59 -4.17 -2.65
CA LEU A 149 -8.53 -5.13 -2.31
C LEU A 149 -7.23 -4.42 -1.91
N LEU A 150 -7.00 -3.20 -2.39
CA LEU A 150 -5.82 -2.40 -2.05
C LEU A 150 -6.07 -1.43 -0.88
N GLY A 151 -7.10 -1.70 -0.08
CA GLY A 151 -7.34 -1.02 1.19
C GLY A 151 -8.49 -0.01 1.18
N ASN A 152 -9.17 0.21 0.05
CA ASN A 152 -10.31 1.14 0.01
C ASN A 152 -11.45 0.68 0.92
N CYS A 153 -11.63 -0.64 1.10
CA CYS A 153 -12.68 -1.18 1.96
C CYS A 153 -12.51 -0.78 3.44
N LEU A 154 -11.30 -0.42 3.90
CA LEU A 154 -11.08 -0.02 5.29
C LEU A 154 -11.67 1.36 5.63
N TYR A 155 -12.05 2.15 4.63
CA TYR A 155 -12.75 3.42 4.81
C TYR A 155 -14.28 3.24 4.99
N ASP A 156 -14.82 2.07 4.65
CA ASP A 156 -16.17 1.67 4.99
C ASP A 156 -16.20 1.27 6.48
N LYS A 157 -16.78 2.14 7.31
CA LYS A 157 -16.84 1.96 8.77
C LYS A 157 -17.56 0.68 9.17
N SER A 158 -18.62 0.30 8.45
CA SER A 158 -19.37 -0.94 8.73
C SER A 158 -18.47 -2.14 8.48
N TYR A 159 -17.82 -2.17 7.32
CA TYR A 159 -16.90 -3.24 6.99
C TYR A 159 -15.72 -3.35 7.97
N ALA A 160 -15.09 -2.23 8.32
CA ALA A 160 -13.96 -2.19 9.24
C ALA A 160 -14.31 -2.71 10.65
N GLN A 161 -15.59 -2.60 11.07
CA GLN A 161 -16.10 -3.14 12.34
C GLN A 161 -16.44 -4.64 12.25
N GLU A 162 -16.95 -5.11 11.11
CA GLU A 162 -17.32 -6.52 10.96
C GLU A 162 -16.11 -7.41 10.72
N VAL A 163 -15.16 -6.98 9.88
CA VAL A 163 -14.02 -7.81 9.48
C VAL A 163 -13.12 -8.20 10.66
N VAL A 164 -13.02 -7.33 11.67
CA VAL A 164 -12.20 -7.58 12.87
C VAL A 164 -12.83 -8.58 13.84
N LYS A 165 -14.12 -8.93 13.67
CA LYS A 165 -14.80 -9.96 14.46
C LYS A 165 -14.52 -11.37 13.94
N ILE A 166 -14.01 -11.49 12.71
CA ILE A 166 -13.70 -12.78 12.08
C ILE A 166 -12.41 -13.34 12.71
N LYS A 167 -12.50 -14.53 13.30
CA LYS A 167 -11.33 -15.21 13.88
C LYS A 167 -10.46 -15.79 12.77
N VAL A 168 -9.22 -15.31 12.67
CA VAL A 168 -8.21 -15.92 11.78
C VAL A 168 -7.56 -17.08 12.53
N PRO A 169 -7.52 -18.30 11.98
CA PRO A 169 -6.71 -19.37 12.55
C PRO A 169 -5.23 -18.93 12.55
N PRO A 170 -4.46 -19.29 13.59
CA PRO A 170 -3.04 -18.93 13.63
C PRO A 170 -2.34 -19.51 12.41
N VAL A 171 -1.56 -18.68 11.71
CA VAL A 171 -0.76 -19.11 10.57
C VAL A 171 0.25 -20.13 11.10
N GLY A 172 0.03 -21.41 10.80
CA GLY A 172 0.97 -22.46 11.13
C GLY A 172 2.31 -22.16 10.47
N PHE A 173 3.39 -22.22 11.24
CA PHE A 173 4.74 -22.22 10.67
C PHE A 173 4.83 -23.37 9.66
N ILE A 174 4.85 -23.04 8.36
CA ILE A 174 5.26 -24.01 7.35
C ILE A 174 6.76 -24.22 7.57
N SER A 175 7.12 -25.28 8.29
CA SER A 175 8.48 -25.79 8.27
C SER A 175 8.78 -26.17 6.83
N ARG A 176 9.77 -25.50 6.23
CA ARG A 176 10.37 -25.92 4.96
C ARG A 176 10.98 -27.30 5.17
N LEU A 177 10.27 -28.38 4.87
CA LEU A 177 10.83 -29.73 4.74
C LEU A 177 9.85 -30.63 3.97
N SER A 178 9.94 -30.58 2.63
CA SER A 178 10.13 -31.77 1.77
C SER A 178 10.10 -31.38 0.28
N PHE A 179 11.15 -30.69 -0.17
CA PHE A 179 11.60 -30.84 -1.55
C PHE A 179 12.83 -31.73 -1.51
N GLN A 180 12.61 -33.04 -1.39
CA GLN A 180 13.63 -34.02 -1.73
C GLN A 180 13.00 -35.15 -2.54
N THR A 181 13.46 -35.20 -3.79
CA THR A 181 13.69 -36.39 -4.63
C THR A 181 12.49 -37.25 -5.03
N PHE A 182 11.90 -36.90 -6.18
CA PHE A 182 11.54 -37.92 -7.18
C PHE A 182 12.64 -37.93 -8.25
N THR A 183 13.69 -38.73 -8.03
CA THR A 183 14.60 -39.12 -9.11
C THR A 183 13.97 -40.35 -9.76
N LEU A 184 13.64 -40.22 -11.05
CA LEU A 184 13.29 -41.29 -11.96
C LEU A 184 14.35 -42.42 -11.87
N ILE A 185 13.93 -43.65 -11.58
CA ILE A 185 14.70 -44.84 -11.96
C ILE A 185 13.83 -45.62 -12.95
N LEU A 186 14.28 -45.61 -14.21
CA LEU A 186 13.85 -46.53 -15.26
C LEU A 186 14.57 -47.89 -15.07
N PRO A 187 13.99 -49.00 -15.55
CA PRO A 187 14.44 -50.35 -15.21
C PRO A 187 15.61 -50.81 -16.11
N GLY A 188 16.51 -51.59 -15.52
CA GLY A 188 17.56 -52.35 -16.17
C GLY A 188 18.04 -53.43 -15.22
#